data_AF-A0A0D2HLQ7-F1
#
_entry.id   AF-A0A0D2HLQ7-F1
#
_cell.length_a   1.000
_cell.length_b   1.000
_cell.length_c   1.000
_cell.angle_alpha   90.00
_cell.angle_beta   90.00
_cell.angle_gamma   90.00
#
_symmetry.space_group_name_H-M   'P 1'
#
loop_
_entity.id
_entity.type
_entity.pdbx_description
1 polymer ?
#
loop_
_entity_poly.entity_id
_entity_poly.type
_entity_poly.pdbx_seq_one_letter_code
_entity_poly.pdbx_strand_id
1 'polypeptide(L)'
;MRQRGYSRADLDAYATVSIAGIQSRQTDMLYGTYRSVFKVEGSNGGACAGFFWYRDDRSEIDIELVTKGTSLVNNTISFTSHPSLAPDGSPVPGATLAKSLSDPAFSPGVFREYRFDSHPDLGIAYYVDGKIVHKNTHNVPKLGGNLQLKLWADGNKWWSGTPSTTDVFMTIESVIAYYNTTTLDPRWLDNCTAAGGPSDSTICTI
;
A
#
# COMPACT_ATOMS: atom_id res chain seq x y z
N MET A 1 12.12 -1.56 3.94
CA MET A 1 12.04 -0.09 3.76
C MET A 1 12.16 0.59 5.12
N ARG A 2 12.73 1.81 5.19
CA ARG A 2 12.97 2.54 6.45
C ARG A 2 12.47 3.98 6.33
N GLN A 3 11.64 4.41 7.29
CA GLN A 3 11.46 5.82 7.62
C GLN A 3 12.41 6.14 8.77
N ARG A 4 13.21 7.19 8.62
CA ARG A 4 14.15 7.59 9.69
C ARG A 4 13.38 8.21 10.86
N GLY A 5 13.78 7.86 12.08
CA GLY A 5 13.27 8.53 13.27
C GLY A 5 13.46 10.04 13.20
N TYR A 6 12.46 10.78 13.65
CA TYR A 6 12.36 12.23 13.59
C TYR A 6 12.33 12.79 15.01
N SER A 7 13.45 13.33 15.45
CA SER A 7 13.63 13.79 16.83
C SER A 7 12.89 15.11 17.09
N ARG A 8 12.82 15.50 18.37
CA ARG A 8 12.30 16.82 18.75
C ARG A 8 13.12 17.97 18.14
N ALA A 9 14.45 17.81 18.06
CA ALA A 9 15.33 18.80 17.44
C ALA A 9 15.05 18.94 15.93
N ASP A 10 14.78 17.81 15.24
CA ASP A 10 14.39 17.84 13.83
C ASP A 10 13.08 18.60 13.64
N LEU A 11 12.10 18.38 14.53
CA LEU A 11 10.82 19.09 14.53
C LEU A 11 10.99 20.60 14.74
N ASP A 12 11.75 21.01 15.75
CA ASP A 12 11.99 22.42 16.07
C ASP A 12 12.77 23.13 14.95
N ALA A 13 13.59 22.38 14.19
CA ALA A 13 14.35 22.88 13.05
C ALA A 13 13.59 22.81 11.70
N TYR A 14 12.35 22.29 11.67
CA TYR A 14 11.59 22.03 10.43
C TYR A 14 12.38 21.19 9.40
N ALA A 15 13.09 20.17 9.88
CA ALA A 15 13.91 19.31 9.03
C ALA A 15 13.06 18.44 8.09
N THR A 16 13.68 17.95 7.01
CA THR A 16 13.04 17.01 6.09
C THR A 16 12.92 15.62 6.71
N VAL A 17 11.77 14.97 6.54
CA VAL A 17 11.57 13.56 6.95
C VAL A 17 12.10 12.63 5.86
N SER A 18 12.90 11.63 6.24
CA SER A 18 13.35 10.58 5.31
C SER A 18 12.32 9.46 5.26
N ILE A 19 11.77 9.22 4.07
CA ILE A 19 10.76 8.19 3.79
C ILE A 19 11.30 7.18 2.76
N ALA A 20 10.54 6.12 2.48
CA ALA A 20 10.91 5.11 1.49
C ALA A 20 9.71 4.66 0.65
N GLY A 21 9.96 4.32 -0.61
CA GLY A 21 8.94 3.79 -1.49
C GLY A 21 9.50 2.88 -2.59
N ILE A 22 8.66 1.96 -3.05
CA ILE A 22 8.88 1.08 -4.19
C ILE A 22 7.68 1.25 -5.11
N GLN A 23 7.92 1.38 -6.41
CA GLN A 23 6.87 1.47 -7.43
C GLN A 23 7.19 0.51 -8.56
N SER A 24 6.18 -0.17 -9.09
CA SER A 24 6.32 -1.01 -10.26
C SER A 24 6.69 -0.18 -11.50
N ARG A 25 7.54 -0.75 -12.36
CA ARG A 25 7.83 -0.13 -13.67
C ARG A 25 6.65 -0.23 -14.62
N GLN A 26 5.93 -1.36 -14.57
CA GLN A 26 4.67 -1.49 -15.30
C GLN A 26 3.65 -0.52 -14.72
N THR A 27 3.02 0.26 -15.59
CA THR A 27 2.12 1.38 -15.25
C THR A 27 0.74 1.27 -15.89
N ASP A 28 0.45 0.13 -16.52
CA ASP A 28 -0.83 -0.18 -17.17
C ASP A 28 -1.51 -1.43 -16.58
N MET A 29 -1.13 -1.84 -15.36
CA MET A 29 -1.75 -2.99 -14.69
C MET A 29 -3.25 -2.71 -14.48
N LEU A 30 -4.12 -3.57 -15.01
CA LEU A 30 -5.57 -3.43 -14.91
C LEU A 30 -6.23 -4.77 -14.59
N TYR A 31 -7.12 -4.74 -13.59
CA TYR A 31 -7.76 -5.91 -12.99
C TYR A 31 -6.76 -6.95 -12.50
N GLY A 32 -7.26 -7.92 -11.73
CA GLY A 32 -6.44 -9.01 -11.21
C GLY A 32 -6.31 -8.96 -9.69
N THR A 33 -5.33 -9.71 -9.18
CA THR A 33 -5.11 -9.91 -7.74
C THR A 33 -3.70 -9.49 -7.38
N TYR A 34 -3.61 -8.55 -6.44
CA TYR A 34 -2.37 -7.91 -6.02
C TYR A 34 -2.19 -8.15 -4.54
N ARG A 35 -1.04 -8.69 -4.15
CA ARG A 35 -0.75 -9.01 -2.75
C ARG A 35 0.67 -8.67 -2.35
N SER A 36 0.84 -8.34 -1.08
CA SER A 36 2.15 -8.25 -0.45
C SER A 36 2.09 -8.85 0.94
N VAL A 37 3.18 -9.52 1.33
CA VAL A 37 3.38 -9.99 2.69
C VAL A 37 4.39 -9.05 3.36
N PHE A 38 3.96 -8.33 4.39
CA PHE A 38 4.85 -7.42 5.12
C PHE A 38 4.47 -7.28 6.58
N LYS A 39 5.40 -6.73 7.36
CA LYS A 39 5.19 -6.26 8.74
C LYS A 39 5.76 -4.86 8.94
N VAL A 40 5.25 -4.14 9.93
CA VAL A 40 5.69 -2.80 10.32
C VAL A 40 6.08 -2.78 11.79
N GLU A 41 7.31 -2.33 12.06
CA GLU A 41 7.93 -2.38 13.39
C GLU A 41 8.68 -1.08 13.72
N GLY A 42 8.97 -0.89 15.01
CA GLY A 42 9.84 0.18 15.50
C GLY A 42 9.16 1.53 15.72
N SER A 43 7.87 1.68 15.39
CA SER A 43 7.18 2.97 15.53
C SER A 43 6.96 3.38 16.99
N ASN A 44 7.48 4.55 17.36
CA ASN A 44 7.07 5.34 18.49
C ASN A 44 6.58 6.70 17.97
N GLY A 45 5.30 6.80 17.58
CA GLY A 45 4.71 7.96 16.91
C GLY A 45 4.26 7.67 15.47
N GLY A 46 4.02 8.72 14.70
CA GLY A 46 3.35 8.68 13.40
C GLY A 46 4.18 8.12 12.24
N ALA A 47 3.57 7.20 11.50
CA ALA A 47 4.03 6.68 10.22
C ALA A 47 2.83 6.04 9.51
N CYS A 48 2.89 6.00 8.18
CA CYS A 48 1.95 5.31 7.33
C CYS A 48 2.70 4.31 6.46
N ALA A 49 2.34 3.03 6.55
CA ALA A 49 2.76 1.99 5.62
C ALA A 49 1.62 1.69 4.66
N GLY A 50 1.81 2.00 3.38
CA GLY A 50 0.82 1.82 2.33
C GLY A 50 1.22 0.72 1.35
N PHE A 51 0.26 -0.09 0.94
CA PHE A 51 0.30 -0.95 -0.23
C PHE A 51 -0.90 -0.62 -1.11
N PHE A 52 -0.64 -0.13 -2.32
CA PHE A 52 -1.70 0.44 -3.13
C PHE A 52 -1.47 0.30 -4.62
N TRP A 53 -2.57 0.26 -5.37
CA TRP A 53 -2.59 0.44 -6.82
C TRP A 53 -3.00 1.89 -7.12
N TYR A 54 -2.24 2.57 -7.96
CA TYR A 54 -2.42 3.99 -8.26
C TYR A 54 -2.38 4.26 -9.76
N ARG A 55 -3.33 5.06 -10.23
CA ARG A 55 -3.26 5.70 -11.54
C ARG A 55 -3.21 7.21 -11.41
N ASP A 56 -4.19 7.77 -10.71
CA ASP A 56 -4.37 9.20 -10.45
C ASP A 56 -5.32 9.37 -9.24
N ASP A 57 -5.50 10.61 -8.77
CA ASP A 57 -6.31 10.94 -7.57
C ASP A 57 -7.81 10.57 -7.72
N ARG A 58 -8.24 10.13 -8.91
CA ARG A 58 -9.60 9.67 -9.19
C ARG A 58 -9.66 8.17 -9.43
N SER A 59 -8.56 7.42 -9.29
CA SER A 59 -8.50 5.99 -9.54
C SER A 59 -7.34 5.38 -8.77
N GLU A 60 -7.63 4.91 -7.55
CA GLU A 60 -6.65 4.36 -6.60
C GLU A 60 -7.33 3.35 -5.64
N ILE A 61 -6.58 2.34 -5.23
CA ILE A 61 -7.00 1.25 -4.33
C ILE A 61 -5.92 1.09 -3.25
N ASP A 62 -6.30 1.26 -1.99
CA ASP A 62 -5.35 1.39 -0.89
C ASP A 62 -5.57 0.37 0.23
N ILE A 63 -4.46 -0.09 0.78
CA ILE A 63 -4.35 -0.68 2.10
C ILE A 63 -3.29 0.12 2.87
N GLU A 64 -3.71 0.89 3.88
CA GLU A 64 -2.82 1.81 4.59
C GLU A 64 -2.89 1.61 6.10
N LEU A 65 -1.74 1.39 6.73
CA LEU A 65 -1.58 1.23 8.17
C LEU A 65 -0.98 2.51 8.75
N VAL A 66 -1.77 3.23 9.55
CA VAL A 66 -1.33 4.40 10.31
C VAL A 66 -0.98 3.97 11.73
N THR A 67 0.29 4.13 12.10
CA THR A 67 0.79 3.76 13.43
C THR A 67 0.17 4.64 14.52
N LYS A 68 0.32 4.22 15.78
CA LYS A 68 -0.13 5.01 16.92
C LYS A 68 0.67 6.31 17.02
N GLY A 69 -0.02 7.44 17.02
CA GLY A 69 0.58 8.77 16.99
C GLY A 69 -0.43 9.87 17.33
N THR A 70 -0.25 11.04 16.73
CA THR A 70 -1.06 12.24 17.02
C THR A 70 -2.13 12.53 15.96
N SER A 71 -2.27 11.67 14.95
CA SER A 71 -3.28 11.85 13.91
C SER A 71 -4.68 11.45 14.37
N LEU A 72 -5.69 11.91 13.63
CA LEU A 72 -7.09 11.61 13.90
C LEU A 72 -7.47 10.17 13.55
N VAL A 73 -6.78 9.57 12.57
CA VAL A 73 -6.96 8.16 12.17
C VAL A 73 -5.94 7.23 12.82
N ASN A 74 -5.24 7.68 13.88
CA ASN A 74 -4.13 6.93 14.46
C ASN A 74 -4.49 5.47 14.80
N ASN A 75 -3.48 4.60 14.81
CA ASN A 75 -3.61 3.19 15.20
C ASN A 75 -4.67 2.42 14.40
N THR A 76 -4.74 2.69 13.10
CA THR A 76 -5.78 2.18 12.19
C THR A 76 -5.16 1.57 10.94
N ILE A 77 -5.80 0.53 10.40
CA ILE A 77 -5.64 0.11 9.01
C ILE A 77 -6.90 0.48 8.21
N SER A 78 -6.71 1.08 7.05
CA SER A 78 -7.77 1.51 6.14
C SER A 78 -7.69 0.74 4.82
N PHE A 79 -8.86 0.32 4.33
CA PHE A 79 -9.05 -0.30 3.03
C PHE A 79 -9.93 0.63 2.20
N THR A 80 -9.33 1.35 1.24
CA THR A 80 -9.99 2.47 0.56
C THR A 80 -9.96 2.33 -0.96
N SER A 81 -11.10 2.52 -1.61
CA SER A 81 -11.18 2.82 -3.05
C SER A 81 -11.40 4.32 -3.23
N HIS A 82 -10.42 5.01 -3.80
CA HIS A 82 -10.51 6.45 -4.06
C HIS A 82 -11.32 6.73 -5.33
N PRO A 83 -12.05 7.87 -5.40
CA PRO A 83 -12.19 8.88 -4.35
C PRO A 83 -13.09 8.40 -3.20
N SER A 84 -12.65 8.64 -1.97
CA SER A 84 -13.39 8.29 -0.75
C SER A 84 -14.27 9.43 -0.21
N LEU A 85 -14.15 10.63 -0.79
CA LEU A 85 -14.98 11.80 -0.48
C LEU A 85 -15.71 12.29 -1.74
N ALA A 86 -16.95 12.73 -1.56
CA ALA A 86 -17.72 13.42 -2.59
C ALA A 86 -17.25 14.88 -2.74
N PRO A 87 -17.64 15.61 -3.81
CA PRO A 87 -17.22 16.99 -4.04
C PRO A 87 -17.56 17.97 -2.90
N ASP A 88 -18.59 17.67 -2.11
CA ASP A 88 -18.99 18.44 -0.94
C ASP A 88 -18.19 18.08 0.34
N GLY A 89 -17.22 17.17 0.21
CA GLY A 89 -16.38 16.69 1.30
C GLY A 89 -17.02 15.60 2.17
N SER A 90 -18.25 15.16 1.86
CA SER A 90 -18.89 14.07 2.59
C SER A 90 -18.25 12.72 2.25
N PRO A 91 -18.15 11.76 3.18
CA PRO A 91 -17.64 10.42 2.89
C PRO A 91 -18.53 9.70 1.88
N VAL A 92 -17.92 9.09 0.87
CA VAL A 92 -18.61 8.17 -0.04
C VAL A 92 -18.91 6.89 0.75
N PRO A 93 -20.19 6.53 0.95
CA PRO A 93 -20.55 5.35 1.75
C PRO A 93 -19.89 4.09 1.18
N GLY A 94 -19.20 3.32 2.02
CA GLY A 94 -18.58 2.05 1.62
C GLY A 94 -17.25 2.16 0.86
N ALA A 95 -16.80 3.37 0.49
CA ALA A 95 -15.50 3.54 -0.17
C ALA A 95 -14.32 3.18 0.74
N THR A 96 -14.45 3.43 2.05
CA THR A 96 -13.43 3.10 3.06
C THR A 96 -13.99 2.19 4.14
N LEU A 97 -13.22 1.17 4.52
CA LEU A 97 -13.38 0.45 5.78
C LEU A 97 -12.13 0.65 6.64
N ALA A 98 -12.30 1.07 7.88
CA ALA A 98 -11.22 1.22 8.86
C ALA A 98 -11.32 0.17 9.97
N LYS A 99 -10.17 -0.34 10.43
CA LYS A 99 -10.04 -1.30 11.54
C LYS A 99 -8.92 -0.89 12.48
N SER A 100 -9.04 -1.22 13.76
CA SER A 100 -7.99 -0.93 14.74
C SER A 100 -6.79 -1.85 14.56
N LEU A 101 -5.57 -1.31 14.60
CA LEU A 101 -4.33 -2.09 14.64
C LEU A 101 -4.13 -2.84 15.97
N SER A 102 -4.93 -2.53 17.00
CA SER A 102 -4.95 -3.30 18.25
C SER A 102 -5.71 -4.62 18.14
N ASP A 103 -6.48 -4.82 17.08
CA ASP A 103 -7.09 -6.11 16.77
C ASP A 103 -5.99 -7.12 16.36
N PRO A 104 -5.91 -8.29 17.01
CA PRO A 104 -4.97 -9.34 16.64
C PRO A 104 -5.07 -9.83 15.19
N ALA A 105 -6.15 -9.54 14.46
CA ALA A 105 -6.28 -9.83 13.03
C ALA A 105 -5.58 -8.78 12.13
N PHE A 106 -5.21 -7.62 12.68
CA PHE A 106 -4.62 -6.50 11.93
C PHE A 106 -3.31 -5.98 12.54
N SER A 107 -2.81 -6.59 13.62
CA SER A 107 -1.58 -6.17 14.28
C SER A 107 -0.38 -6.11 13.31
N PRO A 108 0.35 -4.98 13.27
CA PRO A 108 1.38 -4.70 12.26
C PRO A 108 2.72 -5.41 12.52
N GLY A 109 3.01 -5.83 13.75
CA GLY A 109 4.32 -6.37 14.15
C GLY A 109 4.59 -7.82 13.70
N VAL A 110 3.69 -8.42 12.93
CA VAL A 110 3.81 -9.79 12.40
C VAL A 110 3.60 -9.75 10.89
N PHE A 111 4.23 -10.67 10.17
CA PHE A 111 4.01 -10.78 8.73
C PHE A 111 2.56 -11.17 8.44
N ARG A 112 1.92 -10.39 7.57
CA ARG A 112 0.56 -10.66 7.09
C ARG A 112 0.47 -10.51 5.60
N GLU A 113 -0.36 -11.33 4.98
CA GLU A 113 -0.75 -11.12 3.59
C GLU A 113 -1.80 -10.00 3.55
N TYR A 114 -1.51 -8.93 2.83
CA TYR A 114 -2.47 -7.90 2.42
C TYR A 114 -2.74 -8.06 0.93
N ARG A 115 -4.01 -8.20 0.56
CA ARG A 115 -4.40 -8.42 -0.83
C ARG A 115 -5.63 -7.62 -1.21
N PHE A 116 -5.65 -7.13 -2.44
CA PHE A 116 -6.86 -6.67 -3.08
C PHE A 116 -7.03 -7.33 -4.45
N ASP A 117 -8.27 -7.72 -4.74
CA ASP A 117 -8.68 -8.28 -6.02
C ASP A 117 -9.59 -7.23 -6.70
N SER A 118 -9.31 -6.91 -7.96
CA SER A 118 -10.07 -5.95 -8.77
C SER A 118 -10.64 -6.64 -10.01
N HIS A 119 -11.95 -6.51 -10.22
CA HIS A 119 -12.66 -7.13 -11.34
C HIS A 119 -13.74 -6.18 -11.87
N PRO A 120 -13.95 -6.07 -13.19
CA PRO A 120 -14.92 -5.15 -13.78
C PRO A 120 -16.35 -5.39 -13.27
N ASP A 121 -16.76 -6.65 -13.15
CA ASP A 121 -18.14 -6.99 -12.73
C ASP A 121 -18.32 -7.21 -11.22
N LEU A 122 -17.27 -7.62 -10.51
CA LEU A 122 -17.37 -8.01 -9.09
C LEU A 122 -16.94 -6.88 -8.14
N GLY A 123 -16.30 -5.84 -8.65
CA GLY A 123 -15.78 -4.73 -7.86
C GLY A 123 -14.39 -5.00 -7.30
N ILE A 124 -14.14 -4.43 -6.13
CA ILE A 124 -12.89 -4.55 -5.37
C ILE A 124 -13.18 -5.36 -4.11
N ALA A 125 -12.35 -6.37 -3.84
CA ALA A 125 -12.39 -7.16 -2.62
C ALA A 125 -11.04 -7.10 -1.92
N TYR A 126 -11.05 -6.82 -0.61
CA TYR A 126 -9.85 -6.71 0.22
C TYR A 126 -9.74 -7.90 1.16
N TYR A 127 -8.52 -8.37 1.36
CA TYR A 127 -8.20 -9.53 2.18
C TYR A 127 -7.03 -9.25 3.11
N VAL A 128 -7.10 -9.85 4.30
CA VAL A 128 -5.97 -10.00 5.22
C VAL A 128 -5.85 -11.47 5.59
N ASP A 129 -4.66 -12.04 5.43
CA ASP A 129 -4.36 -13.45 5.70
C ASP A 129 -5.37 -14.40 5.02
N GLY A 130 -5.67 -14.13 3.73
CA GLY A 130 -6.61 -14.89 2.91
C GLY A 130 -8.09 -14.73 3.24
N LYS A 131 -8.44 -13.99 4.31
CA LYS A 131 -9.84 -13.75 4.72
C LYS A 131 -10.34 -12.44 4.16
N ILE A 132 -11.58 -12.43 3.67
CA ILE A 132 -12.19 -11.22 3.15
C ILE A 132 -12.54 -10.24 4.28
N VAL A 133 -12.19 -8.97 4.10
CA VAL A 133 -12.35 -7.91 5.10
C VAL A 133 -13.30 -6.83 4.62
N HIS A 134 -13.23 -6.47 3.33
CA HIS A 134 -14.08 -5.45 2.72
C HIS A 134 -14.39 -5.79 1.27
N LYS A 135 -15.56 -5.35 0.79
CA LYS A 135 -15.97 -5.41 -0.61
C LYS A 135 -16.69 -4.12 -0.97
N ASN A 136 -16.39 -3.59 -2.14
CA ASN A 136 -17.19 -2.52 -2.71
C ASN A 136 -17.13 -2.53 -4.25
N THR A 137 -18.06 -1.84 -4.88
CA THR A 137 -18.09 -1.62 -6.34
C THR A 137 -17.78 -0.16 -6.69
N HIS A 138 -17.22 0.59 -5.75
CA HIS A 138 -16.92 2.01 -5.93
C HIS A 138 -15.65 2.16 -6.74
N ASN A 139 -15.76 2.99 -7.78
CA ASN A 139 -14.64 3.45 -8.59
C ASN A 139 -13.64 2.34 -8.99
N VAL A 140 -14.19 1.21 -9.46
CA VAL A 140 -13.39 0.12 -10.00
C VAL A 140 -12.51 0.66 -11.13
N PRO A 141 -11.19 0.42 -11.13
CA PRO A 141 -10.29 0.88 -12.17
C PRO A 141 -10.80 0.56 -13.57
N LYS A 142 -10.74 1.53 -14.48
CA LYS A 142 -11.12 1.36 -15.89
C LYS A 142 -9.93 1.43 -16.84
N LEU A 143 -8.81 1.94 -16.34
CA LEU A 143 -7.58 2.14 -17.08
C LEU A 143 -6.43 1.67 -16.20
N GLY A 144 -5.35 1.24 -16.85
CA GLY A 144 -4.20 0.69 -16.15
C GLY A 144 -3.48 1.70 -15.24
N GLY A 145 -2.81 1.16 -14.24
CA GLY A 145 -2.06 1.90 -13.22
C GLY A 145 -0.85 1.11 -12.75
N ASN A 146 -0.25 1.52 -11.65
CA ASN A 146 0.96 0.93 -11.10
C ASN A 146 0.76 0.50 -9.65
N LEU A 147 1.56 -0.48 -9.23
CA LEU A 147 1.59 -0.98 -7.86
C LEU A 147 2.68 -0.26 -7.07
N GLN A 148 2.37 0.16 -5.84
CA GLN A 148 3.29 0.89 -4.98
C GLN A 148 3.27 0.34 -3.55
N LEU A 149 4.43 0.40 -2.91
CA LEU A 149 4.56 0.30 -1.45
C LEU A 149 5.27 1.56 -0.96
N LYS A 150 4.74 2.20 0.08
CA LYS A 150 5.37 3.37 0.70
C LYS A 150 5.40 3.24 2.21
N LEU A 151 6.45 3.76 2.81
CA LEU A 151 6.55 3.99 4.24
C LEU A 151 6.91 5.46 4.45
N TRP A 152 5.98 6.23 5.03
CA TRP A 152 6.07 7.68 5.05
C TRP A 152 5.43 8.32 6.28
N ALA A 153 5.87 9.54 6.59
CA ALA A 153 5.22 10.44 7.53
C ALA A 153 5.42 11.88 7.05
N ASP A 154 4.38 12.69 7.17
CA ASP A 154 4.31 14.05 6.62
C ASP A 154 3.83 15.11 7.63
N GLY A 155 3.55 14.72 8.89
CA GLY A 155 3.03 15.66 9.88
C GLY A 155 1.54 15.96 9.74
N ASN A 156 0.84 15.40 8.74
CA ASN A 156 -0.57 15.69 8.51
C ASN A 156 -1.42 15.10 9.64
N LYS A 157 -2.08 15.98 10.40
CA LYS A 157 -2.97 15.59 11.51
C LYS A 157 -4.14 14.69 11.09
N TRP A 158 -4.52 14.70 9.82
CA TRP A 158 -5.58 13.85 9.29
C TRP A 158 -5.09 12.46 8.89
N TRP A 159 -3.77 12.24 8.83
CA TRP A 159 -3.20 10.98 8.36
C TRP A 159 -2.05 10.47 9.21
N SER A 160 -0.78 10.74 8.85
CA SER A 160 0.37 10.17 9.56
C SER A 160 0.64 10.83 10.92
N GLY A 161 0.23 12.08 11.12
CA GLY A 161 0.51 12.86 12.32
C GLY A 161 2.00 13.17 12.48
N THR A 162 2.41 13.57 13.69
CA THR A 162 3.82 13.85 13.98
C THR A 162 4.67 12.60 13.73
N PRO A 163 5.72 12.68 12.89
CA PRO A 163 6.55 11.53 12.55
C PRO A 163 7.14 10.82 13.78
N SER A 164 7.33 9.51 13.68
CA SER A 164 7.87 8.69 14.76
C SER A 164 9.26 9.16 15.19
N THR A 165 9.53 9.17 16.49
CA THR A 165 10.84 9.54 17.06
C THR A 165 11.90 8.45 16.89
N THR A 166 11.50 7.25 16.47
CA THR A 166 12.35 6.08 16.24
C THR A 166 12.27 5.68 14.77
N ASP A 167 13.26 4.94 14.29
CA ASP A 167 13.18 4.37 12.95
C ASP A 167 11.98 3.44 12.84
N VAL A 168 11.23 3.60 11.76
CA VAL A 168 10.13 2.70 11.41
C VAL A 168 10.58 1.84 10.25
N PHE A 169 10.36 0.53 10.36
CA PHE A 169 10.72 -0.43 9.34
C PHE A 169 9.47 -1.09 8.79
N MET A 170 9.34 -1.10 7.47
CA MET A 170 8.40 -1.95 6.74
C MET A 170 9.21 -3.05 6.06
N THR A 171 9.14 -4.26 6.61
CA THR A 171 9.85 -5.42 6.11
C THR A 171 8.93 -6.20 5.19
N ILE A 172 9.30 -6.30 3.92
CA ILE A 172 8.50 -6.93 2.88
C ILE A 172 9.11 -8.30 2.60
N GLU A 173 8.32 -9.34 2.79
CA GLU A 173 8.69 -10.72 2.45
C GLU A 173 8.42 -11.00 0.97
N SER A 174 7.28 -10.54 0.45
CA SER A 174 6.95 -10.71 -0.97
C SER A 174 6.01 -9.62 -1.50
N VAL A 175 6.07 -9.41 -2.82
CA VAL A 175 5.09 -8.65 -3.60
C VAL A 175 4.75 -9.50 -4.82
N ILE A 176 3.48 -9.84 -4.99
CA ILE A 176 3.01 -10.70 -6.08
C ILE A 176 1.80 -10.04 -6.73
N ALA A 177 1.83 -9.90 -8.04
CA ALA A 177 0.73 -9.36 -8.83
C ALA A 177 0.38 -10.36 -9.94
N TYR A 178 -0.89 -10.72 -10.03
CA TYR A 178 -1.44 -11.52 -11.13
C TYR A 178 -2.45 -10.67 -11.88
N TYR A 179 -2.10 -10.27 -13.09
CA TYR A 179 -2.91 -9.41 -13.95
C TYR A 179 -2.64 -9.77 -15.41
N ASN A 180 -3.60 -9.48 -16.28
CA ASN A 180 -3.41 -9.69 -17.70
C ASN A 180 -2.65 -8.49 -18.28
N THR A 181 -1.65 -8.78 -19.10
CA THR A 181 -1.01 -7.79 -19.96
C THR A 181 -1.40 -8.05 -21.41
N THR A 182 -1.57 -6.97 -22.19
CA THR A 182 -1.78 -7.05 -23.65
C THR A 182 -0.49 -6.86 -24.45
N THR A 183 0.59 -6.43 -23.78
CA THR A 183 1.90 -6.19 -24.39
C THR A 183 3.00 -6.78 -23.52
N LEU A 184 3.84 -7.62 -24.15
CA LEU A 184 5.06 -8.13 -23.51
C LEU A 184 6.01 -6.97 -23.28
N ASP A 185 6.58 -6.83 -22.07
CA ASP A 185 7.65 -5.87 -21.81
C ASP A 185 8.96 -6.41 -22.41
N PRO A 186 9.52 -5.80 -23.47
CA PRO A 186 10.76 -6.26 -24.07
C PRO A 186 11.93 -6.23 -23.08
N ARG A 187 11.93 -5.30 -22.11
CA ARG A 187 12.97 -5.24 -21.09
C ARG A 187 12.82 -6.33 -20.03
N TRP A 188 11.59 -6.80 -19.77
CA TRP A 188 11.41 -8.00 -18.95
C TRP A 188 12.06 -9.20 -19.63
N LEU A 189 11.89 -9.33 -20.96
CA LEU A 189 12.54 -10.38 -21.73
C LEU A 189 14.07 -10.23 -21.67
N ASP A 190 14.60 -9.02 -21.89
CA ASP A 190 16.03 -8.73 -21.80
C ASP A 190 16.59 -9.08 -20.41
N ASN A 191 15.88 -8.70 -19.34
CA ASN A 191 16.29 -8.99 -17.96
C ASN A 191 16.21 -10.48 -17.64
N CYS A 192 15.16 -11.17 -18.13
CA CYS A 192 15.05 -12.62 -18.00
C CYS A 192 16.24 -13.30 -18.69
N THR A 193 16.56 -12.90 -19.92
CA THR A 193 17.73 -13.42 -20.65
C THR A 193 19.03 -13.11 -19.90
N ALA A 194 19.18 -11.89 -19.37
CA ALA A 194 20.35 -11.50 -18.58
C ALA A 194 20.49 -12.29 -17.27
N ALA A 195 19.37 -12.73 -16.69
CA ALA A 195 19.34 -13.63 -15.52
C ALA A 195 19.64 -15.10 -15.87
N GLY A 196 19.89 -15.43 -17.14
CA GLY A 196 20.17 -16.80 -17.61
C GLY A 196 18.99 -17.48 -18.31
N GLY A 197 17.88 -16.77 -18.53
CA GLY A 197 16.68 -17.30 -19.17
C GLY A 197 15.90 -18.30 -18.30
N PRO A 198 14.75 -18.81 -18.78
CA PRO A 198 13.99 -19.83 -18.07
C PRO A 198 14.86 -21.06 -17.77
N SER A 199 15.04 -21.38 -16.49
CA SER A 199 15.87 -22.48 -15.99
C SER A 199 15.42 -22.93 -14.60
N ASP A 200 16.04 -23.96 -14.04
CA ASP A 200 15.75 -24.44 -12.67
C ASP A 200 16.02 -23.37 -11.60
N SER A 201 16.89 -22.39 -11.88
CA SER A 201 17.24 -21.30 -10.96
C SER A 201 16.58 -19.97 -11.30
N THR A 202 15.98 -19.83 -12.48
CA THR A 202 15.40 -18.58 -12.98
C THR A 202 14.04 -18.84 -13.59
N ILE A 203 12.99 -18.41 -12.90
CA ILE A 203 11.61 -18.50 -13.40
C ILE A 203 11.27 -17.22 -14.14
N CYS A 204 11.10 -17.33 -15.46
CA CYS A 204 10.55 -16.28 -16.30
C CYS A 204 9.24 -16.77 -16.91
N THR A 205 8.12 -16.47 -16.24
CA THR A 205 6.79 -16.76 -16.75
C THR A 205 5.97 -15.47 -16.79
N ILE A 206 5.17 -15.33 -17.83
CA ILE A 206 4.15 -14.29 -18.00
C ILE A 206 2.80 -14.98 -17.98
#